data_AF-A0A940E1B8-F1
#
_entry.id   AF-A0A940E1B8-F1
#
_cell.length_a   1.000
_cell.length_b   1.000
_cell.length_c   1.000
_cell.angle_alpha   90.00
_cell.angle_beta   90.00
_cell.angle_gamma   90.00
#
_symmetry.space_group_name_H-M   'P 1'
#
loop_
_entity.id
_entity.type
_entity.pdbx_description
1 polymer ?
#
loop_
_entity_poly.entity_id
_entity_poly.type
_entity_poly.pdbx_seq_one_letter_code
_entity_poly.pdbx_strand_id
1 'polypeptide(L)'
;MKLLLKAVTIASAIVATPVLSESWTLSSDASHLAYGTIKKDTVGEVNSFTGLSGHVSPDGKAEIEIDLSSVETNIDIRNERMIEYVFRKAGTAALTAEFDMDEVSGLAVGASSIIDVEAALSLVGTEIEFDAEMFVVRLTETSVMVSTNDMVFLSTEDAGVDAGVDKLMELADLPGITRTVPITARLVFTMDDNKAEAAPTAPVAIAAVDGDLKAGKKVFRKCKACHQLKEGRNGVGPSLFKVVGASAGQVDGFKYSGPLANADLVWTPENLAAFLTEPKGFLPGNKMQFPGLKKEADITNVIAYMQDEAQG
;
A
#
# COMPACT_ATOMS: atom_id res chain seq x y z
N MET A 1 -76.62 -5.11 8.41
CA MET A 1 -75.45 -5.95 8.73
C MET A 1 -74.41 -5.76 7.63
N LYS A 2 -73.22 -5.28 8.03
CA LYS A 2 -71.92 -5.24 7.31
C LYS A 2 -71.74 -4.29 6.10
N LEU A 3 -71.15 -3.12 6.39
CA LEU A 3 -70.31 -2.34 5.47
C LEU A 3 -69.09 -3.18 5.05
N LEU A 4 -68.79 -3.24 3.75
CA LEU A 4 -67.55 -3.79 3.21
C LEU A 4 -66.57 -2.63 2.92
N LEU A 5 -65.65 -2.37 3.85
CA LEU A 5 -64.46 -1.56 3.60
C LEU A 5 -63.45 -2.41 2.81
N LYS A 6 -63.14 -2.01 1.58
CA LYS A 6 -61.97 -2.52 0.84
C LYS A 6 -60.73 -1.81 1.37
N ALA A 7 -59.89 -2.52 2.12
CA ALA A 7 -58.57 -2.05 2.51
C ALA A 7 -57.65 -2.07 1.27
N VAL A 8 -57.12 -0.89 0.92
CA VAL A 8 -56.02 -0.76 -0.04
C VAL A 8 -54.73 -0.90 0.75
N THR A 9 -54.02 -2.01 0.54
CA THR A 9 -52.70 -2.24 1.11
C THR A 9 -51.68 -1.45 0.29
N ILE A 10 -51.18 -0.33 0.83
CA ILE A 10 -50.03 0.38 0.27
C ILE A 10 -48.79 -0.33 0.82
N ALA A 11 -48.10 -1.07 -0.04
CA ALA A 11 -46.79 -1.62 0.27
C ALA A 11 -45.75 -0.49 0.19
N SER A 12 -45.30 0.00 1.34
CA SER A 12 -44.11 0.85 1.42
C SER A 12 -42.89 -0.01 1.09
N ALA A 13 -42.30 0.22 -0.08
CA ALA A 13 -40.97 -0.28 -0.38
C ALA A 13 -39.96 0.48 0.51
N ILE A 14 -39.35 -0.23 1.46
CA ILE A 14 -38.17 0.25 2.17
C ILE A 14 -37.04 0.25 1.13
N VAL A 15 -36.70 1.43 0.63
CA VAL A 15 -35.46 1.62 -0.14
C VAL A 15 -34.34 1.63 0.90
N ALA A 16 -33.65 0.50 1.06
CA ALA A 16 -32.40 0.45 1.80
C ALA A 16 -31.41 1.35 1.04
N THR A 17 -31.09 2.51 1.60
CA THR A 17 -29.94 3.29 1.16
C THR A 17 -28.69 2.44 1.39
N PRO A 18 -27.82 2.23 0.40
CA PRO A 18 -26.53 1.63 0.68
C PRO A 18 -25.84 2.54 1.70
N VAL A 19 -25.55 2.00 2.89
CA VAL A 19 -24.56 2.60 3.77
C VAL A 19 -23.27 2.59 2.96
N LEU A 20 -22.76 3.78 2.67
CA LEU A 20 -21.49 3.96 2.00
C LEU A 20 -20.44 3.45 2.98
N SER A 21 -19.87 2.28 2.70
CA SER A 21 -18.85 1.64 3.53
C SER A 21 -17.53 2.34 3.26
N GLU A 22 -17.14 3.26 4.13
CA GLU A 22 -15.86 3.97 4.06
C GLU A 22 -14.74 3.03 4.51
N SER A 23 -13.96 2.51 3.58
CA SER A 23 -12.70 1.83 3.87
C SER A 23 -11.54 2.81 3.78
N TRP A 24 -10.41 2.48 4.41
CA TRP A 24 -9.22 3.32 4.40
C TRP A 24 -8.01 2.50 3.97
N THR A 25 -7.17 3.06 3.10
CA THR A 25 -5.93 2.41 2.64
C THR A 25 -4.70 3.08 3.23
N LEU A 26 -3.72 2.29 3.66
CA LEU A 26 -2.44 2.75 4.19
C LEU A 26 -1.57 3.34 3.06
N SER A 27 -1.06 4.55 3.29
CA SER A 27 -0.06 5.19 2.43
C SER A 27 1.34 4.80 2.89
N SER A 28 2.00 3.87 2.19
CA SER A 28 3.33 3.36 2.57
C SER A 28 4.36 4.48 2.70
N ASP A 29 4.47 5.35 1.70
CA ASP A 29 5.44 6.46 1.66
C ASP A 29 5.27 7.48 2.79
N ALA A 30 4.03 7.65 3.24
CA ALA A 30 3.70 8.54 4.33
C ALA A 30 3.73 7.81 5.68
N SER A 31 3.93 6.49 5.71
CA SER A 31 3.95 5.68 6.92
C SER A 31 5.37 5.30 7.33
N HIS A 32 5.53 4.89 8.58
CA HIS A 32 6.80 4.43 9.12
C HIS A 32 6.56 3.49 10.28
N LEU A 33 7.19 2.31 10.24
CA LEU A 33 7.23 1.35 11.33
C LEU A 33 8.68 1.15 11.74
N ALA A 34 8.97 1.40 13.02
CA ALA A 34 10.32 1.30 13.57
C ALA A 34 10.34 0.38 14.79
N TYR A 35 11.47 -0.29 14.98
CA TYR A 35 11.74 -1.03 16.20
C TYR A 35 13.16 -0.76 16.69
N GLY A 36 13.31 -0.70 18.01
CA GLY A 36 14.60 -0.53 18.67
C GLY A 36 15.21 -1.86 19.05
N THR A 37 16.54 -1.96 18.99
CA THR A 37 17.28 -3.07 19.58
C THR A 37 18.41 -2.54 20.46
N ILE A 38 18.81 -3.33 21.47
CA ILE A 38 19.94 -3.00 22.33
C ILE A 38 20.91 -4.17 22.29
N LYS A 39 22.15 -3.91 21.87
CA LYS A 39 23.25 -4.89 21.87
C LYS A 39 24.36 -4.49 22.83
N LYS A 40 25.17 -5.47 23.24
CA LYS A 40 26.25 -5.25 24.22
C LYS A 40 25.75 -4.54 25.48
N ASP A 41 24.47 -4.80 25.81
CA ASP A 41 23.72 -4.24 26.94
C ASP A 41 23.58 -2.70 26.98
N THR A 42 24.16 -1.99 26.01
CA THR A 42 24.38 -0.54 26.10
C THR A 42 24.21 0.22 24.78
N VAL A 43 24.25 -0.48 23.65
CA VAL A 43 24.20 0.15 22.32
C VAL A 43 22.79 0.00 21.74
N GLY A 44 22.02 1.08 21.85
CA GLY A 44 20.70 1.19 21.21
C GLY A 44 20.82 1.45 19.71
N GLU A 45 19.97 0.79 18.93
CA GLU A 45 19.85 0.95 17.48
C GLU A 45 18.39 1.08 17.10
N VAL A 46 18.10 1.86 16.06
CA VAL A 46 16.77 1.97 15.46
C VAL A 46 16.81 1.30 14.10
N ASN A 47 15.82 0.46 13.86
CA ASN A 47 15.62 -0.27 12.63
C ASN A 47 14.18 -0.03 12.15
N SER A 48 13.88 -0.32 10.89
CA SER A 48 12.56 -0.10 10.33
C SER A 48 12.19 -1.13 9.28
N PHE A 49 10.95 -1.06 8.82
CA PHE A 49 10.47 -1.74 7.61
C PHE A 49 10.05 -0.68 6.61
N THR A 50 10.43 -0.88 5.34
CA THR A 50 10.17 0.08 4.25
C THR A 50 8.99 -0.34 3.37
N GLY A 51 8.59 -1.61 3.43
CA GLY A 51 7.43 -2.17 2.74
C GLY A 51 6.29 -2.37 3.73
N LEU A 52 5.35 -1.42 3.73
CA LEU A 52 4.11 -1.50 4.50
C LEU A 52 2.93 -1.41 3.54
N SER A 53 1.91 -2.22 3.78
CA SER A 53 0.60 -2.05 3.15
C SER A 53 -0.48 -2.36 4.17
N GLY A 54 -1.71 -1.95 3.90
CA GLY A 54 -2.79 -2.24 4.83
C GLY A 54 -4.06 -1.50 4.50
N HIS A 55 -5.13 -1.93 5.15
CA HIS A 55 -6.45 -1.36 5.02
C HIS A 55 -7.17 -1.33 6.37
N VAL A 56 -8.13 -0.42 6.52
CA VAL A 56 -9.09 -0.41 7.61
C VAL A 56 -10.46 -0.59 7.00
N SER A 57 -11.15 -1.64 7.41
CA SER A 57 -12.51 -1.91 6.96
C SER A 57 -13.51 -0.92 7.60
N PRO A 58 -14.72 -0.82 7.04
CA PRO A 58 -15.76 0.05 7.57
C PRO A 58 -16.22 -0.30 9.00
N ASP A 59 -16.05 -1.55 9.44
CA ASP A 59 -16.29 -1.99 10.82
C ASP A 59 -15.09 -1.73 11.74
N GLY A 60 -14.04 -1.04 11.27
CA GLY A 60 -12.90 -0.62 12.09
C GLY A 60 -11.77 -1.63 12.21
N LYS A 61 -11.82 -2.74 11.48
CA LYS A 61 -10.73 -3.72 11.49
C LYS A 61 -9.60 -3.23 10.61
N ALA A 62 -8.49 -2.90 11.24
CA ALA A 62 -7.24 -2.63 10.58
C ALA A 62 -6.49 -3.93 10.33
N GLU A 63 -6.05 -4.14 9.08
CA GLU A 63 -5.14 -5.21 8.70
C GLU A 63 -3.94 -4.58 7.97
N ILE A 64 -2.76 -4.70 8.57
CA ILE A 64 -1.51 -4.16 8.06
C ILE A 64 -0.56 -5.31 7.75
N GLU A 65 -0.07 -5.36 6.53
CA GLU A 65 0.97 -6.29 6.10
C GLU A 65 2.34 -5.60 6.14
N ILE A 66 3.29 -6.25 6.79
CA ILE A 66 4.68 -5.83 6.90
C ILE A 66 5.51 -6.76 6.03
N ASP A 67 6.13 -6.24 4.98
CA ASP A 67 7.09 -6.99 4.17
C ASP A 67 8.37 -7.18 4.98
N LEU A 68 8.62 -8.42 5.43
CA LEU A 68 9.77 -8.73 6.27
C LEU A 68 11.09 -8.70 5.49
N SER A 69 11.03 -8.77 4.15
CA SER A 69 12.20 -8.59 3.29
C SER A 69 12.64 -7.13 3.17
N SER A 70 11.76 -6.19 3.53
CA SER A 70 12.02 -4.75 3.50
C SER A 70 12.72 -4.20 4.75
N VAL A 71 13.17 -5.09 5.65
CA VAL A 71 13.84 -4.72 6.90
C VAL A 71 15.08 -3.88 6.62
N GLU A 72 15.17 -2.74 7.29
CA GLU A 72 16.28 -1.81 7.17
C GLU A 72 16.95 -1.59 8.54
N THR A 73 18.20 -2.00 8.63
CA THR A 73 19.06 -1.83 9.81
C THR A 73 20.27 -0.92 9.54
N ASN A 74 20.35 -0.32 8.36
CA ASN A 74 21.47 0.44 7.79
C ASN A 74 22.76 -0.39 7.60
N ILE A 75 22.63 -1.72 7.59
CA ILE A 75 23.74 -2.67 7.38
C ILE A 75 23.22 -3.84 6.53
N ASP A 76 23.58 -3.85 5.24
CA ASP A 76 23.07 -4.81 4.25
C ASP A 76 23.19 -6.27 4.71
N ILE A 77 24.37 -6.67 5.19
CA ILE A 77 24.60 -8.04 5.67
C ILE A 77 23.75 -8.39 6.91
N ARG A 78 23.37 -7.39 7.71
CA ARG A 78 22.47 -7.61 8.84
C ARG A 78 21.03 -7.74 8.35
N ASN A 79 20.61 -6.99 7.34
CA ASN A 79 19.28 -7.14 6.72
C ASN A 79 19.13 -8.58 6.18
N GLU A 80 20.11 -9.08 5.42
CA GLU A 80 20.12 -10.47 4.93
C GLU A 80 20.01 -11.51 6.06
N ARG A 81 20.77 -11.32 7.15
CA ARG A 81 20.75 -12.23 8.31
C ARG A 81 19.44 -12.15 9.09
N MET A 82 18.83 -10.97 9.21
CA MET A 82 17.50 -10.81 9.82
C MET A 82 16.47 -11.62 9.05
N ILE A 83 16.43 -11.46 7.72
CA ILE A 83 15.53 -12.19 6.82
C ILE A 83 15.77 -13.69 6.96
N GLU A 84 17.02 -14.14 6.93
CA GLU A 84 17.34 -15.57 6.97
C GLU A 84 17.07 -16.23 8.32
N TYR A 85 17.51 -15.63 9.42
CA TYR A 85 17.54 -16.31 10.73
C TYR A 85 16.40 -15.91 11.66
N VAL A 86 16.04 -14.61 11.71
CA VAL A 86 14.98 -14.11 12.61
C VAL A 86 13.61 -14.33 11.97
N PHE A 87 13.45 -13.86 10.74
CA PHE A 87 12.19 -13.98 10.01
C PHE A 87 12.04 -15.32 9.29
N ARG A 88 13.08 -16.17 9.27
CA ARG A 88 13.07 -17.51 8.67
C ARG A 88 12.62 -17.51 7.20
N LYS A 89 12.95 -16.43 6.48
CA LYS A 89 12.51 -16.14 5.09
C LYS A 89 10.98 -16.13 4.94
N ALA A 90 10.26 -15.83 6.00
CA ALA A 90 8.85 -15.47 5.90
C ALA A 90 8.72 -14.23 5.01
N GLY A 91 7.73 -14.24 4.10
CA GLY A 91 7.50 -13.09 3.22
C GLY A 91 6.98 -11.90 4.02
N THR A 92 5.93 -12.11 4.81
CA THR A 92 5.20 -11.03 5.48
C THR A 92 4.87 -11.38 6.92
N ALA A 93 4.65 -10.33 7.73
CA ALA A 93 3.96 -10.41 9.01
C ALA A 93 2.66 -9.62 8.92
N ALA A 94 1.65 -10.02 9.70
CA ALA A 94 0.36 -9.36 9.72
C ALA A 94 0.12 -8.72 11.10
N LEU A 95 -0.20 -7.42 11.11
CA LEU A 95 -0.64 -6.70 12.29
C LEU A 95 -2.12 -6.38 12.12
N THR A 96 -2.94 -6.83 13.06
CA THR A 96 -4.38 -6.54 13.10
C THR A 96 -4.72 -5.74 14.35
N ALA A 97 -5.74 -4.89 14.25
CA ALA A 97 -6.31 -4.15 15.37
C ALA A 97 -7.76 -3.78 15.06
N GLU A 98 -8.55 -3.50 16.08
CA GLU A 98 -9.93 -3.01 15.92
C GLU A 98 -10.05 -1.60 16.50
N PHE A 99 -10.62 -0.68 15.72
CA PHE A 99 -10.81 0.72 16.10
C PHE A 99 -12.31 1.04 16.21
N ASP A 100 -12.67 1.89 17.18
CA ASP A 100 -13.99 2.51 17.21
C ASP A 100 -14.09 3.57 16.10
N MET A 101 -14.75 3.20 15.00
CA MET A 101 -14.90 4.07 13.84
C MET A 101 -15.83 5.25 14.10
N ASP A 102 -16.74 5.19 15.08
CA ASP A 102 -17.57 6.34 15.45
C ASP A 102 -16.69 7.43 16.07
N GLU A 103 -15.69 7.05 16.86
CA GLU A 103 -14.71 7.98 17.43
C GLU A 103 -13.81 8.58 16.33
N VAL A 104 -13.27 7.75 15.45
CA VAL A 104 -12.36 8.22 14.37
C VAL A 104 -13.09 9.11 13.36
N SER A 105 -14.29 8.71 12.90
CA SER A 105 -15.07 9.47 11.92
C SER A 105 -15.64 10.77 12.49
N GLY A 106 -15.91 10.80 13.79
CA GLY A 106 -16.38 11.98 14.53
C GLY A 106 -15.33 13.08 14.69
N LEU A 107 -14.04 12.80 14.42
CA LEU A 107 -12.98 13.81 14.48
C LEU A 107 -13.13 14.84 13.36
N ALA A 108 -13.28 16.10 13.75
CA ALA A 108 -13.14 17.23 12.82
C ALA A 108 -11.69 17.29 12.29
N VAL A 109 -11.51 17.82 11.08
CA VAL A 109 -10.17 18.02 10.50
C VAL A 109 -9.30 18.86 11.43
N GLY A 110 -8.10 18.37 11.73
CA GLY A 110 -7.15 18.93 12.67
C GLY A 110 -7.37 18.53 14.14
N ALA A 111 -8.48 17.86 14.47
CA ALA A 111 -8.71 17.30 15.79
C ALA A 111 -8.00 15.94 15.95
N SER A 112 -7.75 15.58 17.21
CA SER A 112 -7.10 14.33 17.59
C SER A 112 -7.79 13.67 18.77
N SER A 113 -7.66 12.35 18.87
CA SER A 113 -8.02 11.56 20.05
C SER A 113 -6.90 10.57 20.39
N ILE A 114 -7.01 9.99 21.58
CA ILE A 114 -6.22 8.84 22.02
C ILE A 114 -7.19 7.67 22.11
N ILE A 115 -6.87 6.58 21.39
CA ILE A 115 -7.72 5.40 21.28
C ILE A 115 -6.92 4.19 21.75
N ASP A 116 -7.45 3.49 22.74
CA ASP A 116 -6.93 2.19 23.17
C ASP A 116 -7.37 1.11 22.16
N VAL A 117 -6.42 0.30 21.70
CA VAL A 117 -6.69 -0.82 20.80
C VAL A 117 -6.08 -2.11 21.31
N GLU A 118 -6.86 -3.18 21.21
CA GLU A 118 -6.33 -4.54 21.27
C GLU A 118 -5.80 -4.89 19.88
N ALA A 119 -4.52 -5.23 19.81
CA ALA A 119 -3.84 -5.55 18.55
C ALA A 119 -3.24 -6.96 18.61
N ALA A 120 -3.13 -7.60 17.45
CA ALA A 120 -2.46 -8.88 17.29
C ALA A 120 -1.39 -8.81 16.20
N LEU A 121 -0.18 -9.30 16.49
CA LEU A 121 0.89 -9.46 15.53
C LEU A 121 1.10 -10.95 15.23
N SER A 122 0.84 -11.35 13.99
CA SER A 122 1.24 -12.63 13.44
C SER A 122 2.64 -12.53 12.83
N LEU A 123 3.62 -13.15 13.49
CA LEU A 123 5.02 -13.14 13.09
C LEU A 123 5.57 -14.57 13.06
N VAL A 124 5.92 -15.03 11.86
CA VAL A 124 6.58 -16.33 11.59
C VAL A 124 5.88 -17.52 12.29
N GLY A 125 4.54 -17.55 12.17
CA GLY A 125 3.68 -18.62 12.71
C GLY A 125 3.35 -18.49 14.20
N THR A 126 3.76 -17.40 14.85
CA THR A 126 3.38 -17.05 16.21
C THR A 126 2.43 -15.86 16.18
N GLU A 127 1.40 -15.86 17.03
CA GLU A 127 0.47 -14.76 17.20
C GLU A 127 0.68 -14.14 18.58
N ILE A 128 0.81 -12.82 18.62
CA ILE A 128 1.12 -12.05 19.83
C ILE A 128 0.03 -10.99 20.00
N GLU A 129 -0.77 -11.12 21.05
CA GLU A 129 -1.78 -10.13 21.41
C GLU A 129 -1.17 -9.08 22.36
N PHE A 130 -1.48 -7.81 22.16
CA PHE A 130 -1.01 -6.72 23.02
C PHE A 130 -1.95 -5.52 22.96
N ASP A 131 -2.01 -4.78 24.05
CA ASP A 131 -2.71 -3.50 24.11
C ASP A 131 -1.79 -2.38 23.63
N ALA A 132 -2.34 -1.43 22.88
CA ALA A 132 -1.63 -0.24 22.45
C ALA A 132 -2.51 1.01 22.58
N GLU A 133 -1.91 2.09 23.06
CA GLU A 133 -2.55 3.40 23.08
C GLU A 133 -2.14 4.16 21.81
N MET A 134 -3.12 4.53 20.97
CA MET A 134 -2.89 5.11 19.65
C MET A 134 -3.35 6.57 19.62
N PHE A 135 -2.43 7.47 19.27
CA PHE A 135 -2.73 8.86 18.97
C PHE A 135 -3.24 8.99 17.53
N VAL A 136 -4.50 9.36 17.36
CA VAL A 136 -5.16 9.51 16.06
C VAL A 136 -5.42 10.98 15.78
N VAL A 137 -5.06 11.47 14.59
CA VAL A 137 -5.35 12.83 14.14
C VAL A 137 -5.98 12.82 12.74
N ARG A 138 -7.08 13.55 12.58
CA ARG A 138 -7.71 13.76 11.27
C ARG A 138 -6.92 14.83 10.53
N LEU A 139 -6.21 14.45 9.46
CA LEU A 139 -5.35 15.37 8.70
C LEU A 139 -6.14 16.18 7.69
N THR A 140 -7.08 15.52 6.99
CA THR A 140 -7.98 16.11 5.99
C THR A 140 -9.34 15.42 6.05
N GLU A 141 -10.30 15.87 5.23
CA GLU A 141 -11.58 15.19 5.06
C GLU A 141 -11.44 13.73 4.60
N THR A 142 -10.30 13.31 4.08
CA THR A 142 -10.09 11.97 3.55
C THR A 142 -8.83 11.30 4.07
N SER A 143 -8.17 11.85 5.10
CA SER A 143 -6.95 11.23 5.62
C SER A 143 -6.81 11.38 7.13
N VAL A 144 -6.22 10.35 7.74
CA VAL A 144 -5.90 10.26 9.16
C VAL A 144 -4.44 9.83 9.32
N MET A 145 -3.80 10.31 10.38
CA MET A 145 -2.56 9.73 10.88
C MET A 145 -2.86 9.04 12.20
N VAL A 146 -2.34 7.83 12.34
CA VAL A 146 -2.38 7.03 13.56
C VAL A 146 -0.93 6.82 13.99
N SER A 147 -0.59 7.17 15.23
CA SER A 147 0.73 6.98 15.80
C SER A 147 0.61 6.23 17.11
N THR A 148 1.60 5.41 17.46
CA THR A 148 1.72 4.93 18.84
C THR A 148 1.86 6.16 19.77
N ASN A 149 1.00 6.27 20.79
CA ASN A 149 1.09 7.37 21.77
C ASN A 149 2.27 7.13 22.73
N ASP A 150 2.42 5.89 23.17
CA ASP A 150 3.58 5.38 23.93
C ASP A 150 4.32 4.29 23.15
N MET A 151 5.50 3.89 23.61
CA MET A 151 6.21 2.75 23.02
C MET A 151 5.51 1.43 23.34
N VAL A 152 5.27 0.61 22.32
CA VAL A 152 4.84 -0.78 22.50
C VAL A 152 6.09 -1.63 22.71
N PHE A 153 6.12 -2.47 23.74
CA PHE A 153 7.24 -3.40 23.97
C PHE A 153 6.80 -4.83 23.69
N LEU A 154 7.49 -5.51 22.77
CA LEU A 154 7.27 -6.94 22.51
C LEU A 154 8.47 -7.76 22.97
N SER A 155 8.22 -8.96 23.48
CA SER A 155 9.24 -9.95 23.81
C SER A 155 9.64 -10.76 22.57
N THR A 156 10.93 -11.06 22.42
CA THR A 156 11.41 -11.97 21.37
C THR A 156 11.02 -13.43 21.65
N GLU A 157 10.78 -13.77 22.91
CA GLU A 157 10.27 -15.07 23.33
C GLU A 157 8.81 -15.24 22.88
N ASP A 158 7.95 -14.26 23.19
CA ASP A 158 6.53 -14.26 22.80
C ASP A 158 6.38 -14.26 21.27
N ALA A 159 7.29 -13.58 20.57
CA ALA A 159 7.36 -13.60 19.12
C ALA A 159 7.88 -14.92 18.52
N GLY A 160 8.48 -15.80 19.34
CA GLY A 160 9.06 -17.06 18.87
C GLY A 160 10.28 -16.87 17.96
N VAL A 161 11.06 -15.81 18.17
CA VAL A 161 12.22 -15.46 17.32
C VAL A 161 13.58 -15.57 18.02
N ASP A 162 13.61 -16.04 19.27
CA ASP A 162 14.84 -16.13 20.07
C ASP A 162 15.97 -16.90 19.42
N ALA A 163 15.69 -18.04 18.79
CA ALA A 163 16.69 -18.83 18.09
C ALA A 163 17.35 -18.05 16.94
N GLY A 164 16.58 -17.20 16.25
CA GLY A 164 17.09 -16.31 15.23
C GLY A 164 17.98 -15.22 15.81
N VAL A 165 17.55 -14.61 16.91
CA VAL A 165 18.33 -13.59 17.64
C VAL A 165 19.65 -14.17 18.20
N ASP A 166 19.62 -15.39 18.75
CA ASP A 166 20.81 -16.12 19.19
C ASP A 166 21.79 -16.34 18.04
N LYS A 167 21.26 -16.67 16.86
CA LYS A 167 22.11 -16.83 15.67
C LYS A 167 22.77 -15.52 15.26
N LEU A 168 22.05 -14.40 15.35
CA LEU A 168 22.65 -13.09 15.09
C LEU A 168 23.73 -12.75 16.11
N MET A 169 23.53 -13.07 17.38
CA MET A 169 24.53 -12.88 18.43
C MET A 169 25.80 -13.66 18.14
N GLU A 170 25.68 -14.95 17.79
CA GLU A 170 26.81 -15.81 17.42
C GLU A 170 27.57 -15.26 16.20
N LEU A 171 26.85 -14.93 15.13
CA LEU A 171 27.45 -14.45 13.87
C LEU A 171 28.10 -13.06 13.97
N ALA A 172 27.75 -12.29 15.00
CA ALA A 172 28.29 -10.96 15.26
C ALA A 172 29.24 -10.92 16.47
N ASP A 173 29.51 -12.07 17.10
CA ASP A 173 30.34 -12.20 18.31
C ASP A 173 29.91 -11.21 19.40
N LEU A 174 28.61 -11.17 19.67
CA LEU A 174 28.01 -10.25 20.64
C LEU A 174 27.80 -10.93 22.00
N PRO A 175 28.12 -10.27 23.12
CA PRO A 175 27.88 -10.80 24.45
C PRO A 175 26.38 -10.83 24.82
N GLY A 176 25.55 -10.05 24.14
CA GLY A 176 24.11 -9.93 24.43
C GLY A 176 23.36 -9.07 23.41
N ILE A 177 22.13 -9.48 23.12
CA ILE A 177 21.06 -8.68 22.51
C ILE A 177 19.87 -8.76 23.47
N THR A 178 19.29 -7.61 23.80
CA THR A 178 18.12 -7.51 24.69
C THR A 178 16.90 -8.19 24.06
N ARG A 179 16.11 -8.89 24.87
CA ARG A 179 14.96 -9.73 24.45
C ARG A 179 13.62 -8.99 24.46
N THR A 180 13.68 -7.68 24.61
CA THR A 180 12.52 -6.80 24.61
C THR A 180 12.76 -5.71 23.57
N VAL A 181 11.79 -5.56 22.67
CA VAL A 181 11.88 -4.72 21.49
C VAL A 181 10.86 -3.60 21.61
N PRO A 182 11.28 -2.34 21.83
CA PRO A 182 10.37 -1.20 21.69
C PRO A 182 10.01 -1.00 20.22
N ILE A 183 8.74 -0.73 19.96
CA ILE A 183 8.15 -0.53 18.64
C ILE A 183 7.41 0.79 18.65
N THR A 184 7.55 1.53 17.55
CA THR A 184 6.80 2.75 17.28
C THR A 184 6.28 2.71 15.86
N ALA A 185 5.04 3.13 15.67
CA ALA A 185 4.44 3.24 14.36
C ALA A 185 3.89 4.66 14.16
N ARG A 186 4.01 5.17 12.94
CA ARG A 186 3.32 6.35 12.46
C ARG A 186 2.75 6.01 11.09
N LEU A 187 1.48 5.71 11.06
CA LEU A 187 0.75 5.20 9.90
C LEU A 187 -0.16 6.29 9.37
N VAL A 188 -0.23 6.44 8.06
CA VAL A 188 -1.14 7.38 7.41
C VAL A 188 -2.10 6.60 6.55
N PHE A 189 -3.40 6.79 6.78
CA PHE A 189 -4.45 6.17 6.01
C PHE A 189 -5.23 7.24 5.23
N THR A 190 -5.65 6.89 4.03
CA THR A 190 -6.52 7.72 3.19
C THR A 190 -7.82 6.97 2.96
N MET A 191 -8.96 7.64 3.10
CA MET A 191 -10.26 7.08 2.75
C MET A 191 -10.24 6.66 1.29
N ASP A 192 -10.73 5.45 1.04
CA ASP A 192 -11.06 5.02 -0.29
C ASP A 192 -12.34 5.79 -0.68
N ASP A 193 -12.24 6.73 -1.61
CA ASP A 193 -13.43 7.42 -2.13
C ASP A 193 -14.47 6.37 -2.52
N ASN A 194 -15.75 6.55 -2.16
CA ASN A 194 -16.87 5.67 -2.50
C ASN A 194 -16.76 5.04 -3.89
N LYS A 195 -16.13 3.88 -3.93
CA LYS A 195 -15.87 3.11 -5.12
C LYS A 195 -16.01 1.70 -4.62
N ALA A 196 -17.13 1.09 -5.01
CA ALA A 196 -17.47 -0.28 -4.69
C ALA A 196 -16.23 -1.17 -4.77
N GLU A 197 -15.89 -1.76 -3.62
CA GLU A 197 -15.11 -2.99 -3.44
C GLU A 197 -14.47 -3.52 -4.72
N ALA A 198 -13.20 -3.16 -4.96
CA ALA A 198 -12.31 -4.09 -5.63
C ALA A 198 -11.78 -5.02 -4.54
N ALA A 199 -12.45 -6.17 -4.38
CA ALA A 199 -11.93 -7.33 -3.66
C ALA A 199 -10.44 -7.54 -4.01
N PRO A 200 -9.62 -8.10 -3.10
CA PRO A 200 -8.18 -8.23 -3.29
C PRO A 200 -7.91 -8.82 -4.67
N THR A 201 -7.39 -7.99 -5.59
CA THR A 201 -6.99 -8.51 -6.88
C THR A 201 -5.72 -9.30 -6.64
N ALA A 202 -5.89 -10.62 -6.56
CA ALA A 202 -4.91 -11.55 -7.10
C ALA A 202 -4.29 -10.92 -8.35
N PRO A 203 -2.96 -11.05 -8.58
CA PRO A 203 -2.26 -10.37 -9.66
C PRO A 203 -3.11 -10.49 -10.93
N VAL A 204 -3.60 -9.34 -11.43
CA VAL A 204 -4.41 -9.31 -12.64
C VAL A 204 -3.54 -9.98 -13.69
N ALA A 205 -3.96 -11.15 -14.16
CA ALA A 205 -3.33 -11.78 -15.30
C ALA A 205 -3.48 -10.80 -16.46
N ILE A 206 -2.43 -10.01 -16.71
CA ILE A 206 -2.44 -9.04 -17.80
C ILE A 206 -2.47 -9.87 -19.06
N ALA A 207 -3.63 -9.91 -19.72
CA ALA A 207 -3.73 -10.55 -21.02
C ALA A 207 -2.69 -9.89 -21.94
N ALA A 208 -1.85 -10.73 -22.55
CA ALA A 208 -0.91 -10.26 -23.56
C ALA A 208 -1.71 -9.59 -24.68
N VAL A 209 -1.34 -8.36 -25.03
CA VAL A 209 -1.95 -7.64 -26.13
C VAL A 209 -1.34 -8.17 -27.43
N ASP A 210 -2.16 -8.78 -28.28
CA ASP A 210 -1.71 -9.27 -29.59
C ASP A 210 -1.48 -8.09 -30.55
N GLY A 211 -0.21 -7.69 -30.70
CA GLY A 211 0.22 -6.56 -31.53
C GLY A 211 1.57 -6.80 -32.20
N ASP A 212 1.83 -6.09 -33.30
CA ASP A 212 3.10 -6.17 -34.02
C ASP A 212 4.20 -5.42 -33.24
N LEU A 213 5.08 -6.18 -32.59
CA LEU A 213 6.20 -5.66 -31.80
C LEU A 213 7.17 -4.79 -32.62
N LYS A 214 7.39 -5.08 -33.91
CA LYS A 214 8.26 -4.26 -34.77
C LYS A 214 7.62 -2.92 -35.08
N ALA A 215 6.32 -2.90 -35.36
CA ALA A 215 5.55 -1.68 -35.51
C ALA A 215 5.48 -0.90 -34.18
N GLY A 216 5.27 -1.60 -33.06
CA GLY A 216 5.23 -1.04 -31.71
C GLY A 216 6.52 -0.34 -31.33
N LYS A 217 7.66 -0.99 -31.57
CA LYS A 217 9.00 -0.39 -31.41
C LYS A 217 9.18 0.89 -32.22
N LYS A 218 8.60 0.95 -33.43
CA LYS A 218 8.62 2.16 -34.27
C LYS A 218 7.75 3.26 -33.69
N VAL A 219 6.57 2.94 -33.16
CA VAL A 219 5.68 3.90 -32.47
C VAL A 219 6.34 4.43 -31.20
N PHE A 220 6.97 3.55 -30.40
CA PHE A 220 7.67 3.91 -29.16
C PHE A 220 8.79 4.94 -29.36
N ARG A 221 9.32 5.11 -30.58
CA ARG A 221 10.26 6.20 -30.89
C ARG A 221 9.70 7.59 -30.58
N LYS A 222 8.37 7.76 -30.59
CA LYS A 222 7.68 8.99 -30.18
C LYS A 222 7.76 9.22 -28.66
N CYS A 223 7.90 8.15 -27.88
CA CYS A 223 7.97 8.16 -26.41
C CYS A 223 9.42 8.26 -25.89
N LYS A 224 10.39 7.76 -26.67
CA LYS A 224 11.83 7.72 -26.29
C LYS A 224 12.48 9.06 -25.96
N ALA A 225 11.90 10.17 -26.40
CA ALA A 225 12.39 11.49 -26.04
C ALA A 225 12.19 11.82 -24.55
N CYS A 226 11.17 11.22 -23.93
CA CYS A 226 10.82 11.49 -22.54
C CYS A 226 11.00 10.28 -21.64
N HIS A 227 10.82 9.07 -22.18
CA HIS A 227 10.71 7.83 -21.43
C HIS A 227 11.76 6.80 -21.84
N GLN A 228 12.05 5.88 -20.91
CA GLN A 228 12.89 4.71 -21.13
C GLN A 228 12.15 3.47 -20.64
N LEU A 229 12.41 2.31 -21.26
CA LEU A 229 11.94 1.00 -20.79
C LEU A 229 12.99 0.31 -19.91
N LYS A 230 13.78 1.10 -19.17
CA LYS A 230 14.82 0.61 -18.26
C LYS A 230 14.50 1.03 -16.85
N GLU A 231 14.64 0.12 -15.90
CA GLU A 231 14.38 0.37 -14.49
C GLU A 231 15.15 1.59 -13.97
N GLY A 232 14.50 2.36 -13.09
CA GLY A 232 15.11 3.48 -12.35
C GLY A 232 15.58 4.69 -13.18
N ARG A 233 15.42 4.70 -14.51
CA ARG A 233 15.91 5.79 -15.37
C ARG A 233 14.81 6.78 -15.76
N ASN A 234 14.59 7.74 -14.88
CA ASN A 234 13.69 8.88 -15.11
C ASN A 234 14.35 9.96 -15.99
N GLY A 235 13.52 10.70 -16.74
CA GLY A 235 13.94 11.81 -17.58
C GLY A 235 12.88 12.91 -17.60
N VAL A 236 12.50 13.38 -18.80
CA VAL A 236 11.35 14.30 -18.94
C VAL A 236 10.04 13.62 -18.50
N GLY A 237 9.94 12.31 -18.69
CA GLY A 237 8.91 11.44 -18.10
C GLY A 237 9.52 10.37 -17.19
N PRO A 238 8.69 9.66 -16.41
CA PRO A 238 9.14 8.54 -15.60
C PRO A 238 9.65 7.38 -16.47
N SER A 239 10.40 6.46 -15.86
CA SER A 239 10.62 5.15 -16.46
C SER A 239 9.28 4.47 -16.77
N LEU A 240 9.22 3.74 -17.88
CA LEU A 240 8.09 2.91 -18.29
C LEU A 240 8.40 1.42 -18.13
N PHE A 241 9.48 1.08 -17.44
CA PHE A 241 9.80 -0.32 -17.13
C PHE A 241 8.67 -0.94 -16.30
N LYS A 242 8.14 -2.07 -16.77
CA LYS A 242 6.99 -2.77 -16.16
C LYS A 242 5.77 -1.88 -15.90
N VAL A 243 5.57 -0.83 -16.71
CA VAL A 243 4.45 0.11 -16.49
C VAL A 243 3.10 -0.51 -16.82
N VAL A 244 3.03 -1.49 -17.73
CA VAL A 244 1.76 -2.14 -18.08
C VAL A 244 1.32 -3.01 -16.90
N GLY A 245 0.15 -2.69 -16.34
CA GLY A 245 -0.40 -3.27 -15.12
C GLY A 245 0.11 -2.66 -13.82
N ALA A 246 1.02 -1.68 -13.87
CA ALA A 246 1.41 -0.92 -12.69
C ALA A 246 0.40 0.17 -12.37
N SER A 247 0.33 0.56 -11.10
CA SER A 247 -0.42 1.74 -10.67
C SER A 247 0.18 3.03 -11.25
N ALA A 248 -0.68 3.95 -11.66
CA ALA A 248 -0.28 5.24 -12.16
C ALA A 248 0.33 6.11 -11.04
N GLY A 249 1.34 6.91 -11.41
CA GLY A 249 1.90 7.88 -10.48
C GLY A 249 2.95 7.35 -9.50
N GLN A 250 3.39 6.10 -9.61
CA GLN A 250 4.17 5.42 -8.57
C GLN A 250 5.65 5.15 -8.92
N VAL A 251 6.22 5.75 -9.98
CA VAL A 251 7.65 5.53 -10.29
C VAL A 251 8.52 6.40 -9.39
N ASP A 252 9.32 5.74 -8.56
CA ASP A 252 10.24 6.36 -7.61
C ASP A 252 11.13 7.43 -8.24
N GLY A 253 11.31 8.53 -7.52
CA GLY A 253 12.17 9.64 -7.93
C GLY A 253 11.64 10.47 -9.10
N PHE A 254 10.40 10.26 -9.55
CA PHE A 254 9.74 11.12 -10.55
C PHE A 254 8.64 11.99 -9.93
N LYS A 255 8.65 13.30 -10.22
CA LYS A 255 7.62 14.22 -9.72
C LYS A 255 6.41 14.27 -10.66
N TYR A 256 5.35 13.57 -10.28
CA TYR A 256 4.10 13.56 -11.04
C TYR A 256 3.30 14.87 -10.95
N SER A 257 2.34 15.03 -11.87
CA SER A 257 1.26 16.02 -11.74
C SER A 257 0.24 15.53 -10.72
N GLY A 258 -0.39 16.43 -9.97
CA GLY A 258 -1.42 16.08 -8.98
C GLY A 258 -2.44 15.04 -9.47
N PRO A 259 -3.04 15.22 -10.67
CA PRO A 259 -3.97 14.23 -11.21
C PRO A 259 -3.37 12.84 -11.42
N LEU A 260 -2.11 12.72 -11.84
CA LEU A 260 -1.45 11.42 -12.05
C LEU A 260 -0.98 10.80 -10.74
N ALA A 261 -0.50 11.62 -9.80
CA ALA A 261 -0.05 11.16 -8.48
C ALA A 261 -1.21 10.60 -7.66
N ASN A 262 -2.40 11.19 -7.82
CA ASN A 262 -3.60 10.83 -7.08
C ASN A 262 -4.58 9.99 -7.92
N ALA A 263 -4.16 9.50 -9.09
CA ALA A 263 -5.03 8.67 -9.93
C ALA A 263 -5.06 7.25 -9.35
N ASP A 264 -6.22 6.83 -8.86
CA ASP A 264 -6.55 5.42 -8.66
C ASP A 264 -6.79 4.76 -10.03
N LEU A 265 -5.68 4.59 -10.76
CA LEU A 265 -5.64 4.13 -12.14
C LEU A 265 -4.53 3.09 -12.28
N VAL A 266 -4.90 1.87 -12.65
CA VAL A 266 -3.95 0.85 -13.10
C VAL A 266 -3.75 0.99 -14.60
N TRP A 267 -2.51 0.92 -15.07
CA TRP A 267 -2.15 0.95 -16.49
C TRP A 267 -2.46 -0.37 -17.21
N THR A 268 -3.73 -0.77 -17.21
CA THR A 268 -4.21 -1.86 -18.07
C THR A 268 -4.04 -1.49 -19.55
N PRO A 269 -4.02 -2.46 -20.48
CA PRO A 269 -4.01 -2.16 -21.91
C PRO A 269 -5.09 -1.17 -22.35
N GLU A 270 -6.29 -1.27 -21.78
CA GLU A 270 -7.43 -0.42 -22.10
C GLU A 270 -7.20 1.01 -21.59
N ASN A 271 -6.75 1.16 -20.34
CA ASN A 271 -6.47 2.45 -19.74
C ASN A 271 -5.28 3.14 -20.40
N LEU A 272 -4.22 2.39 -20.71
CA LEU A 272 -3.10 2.88 -21.50
C LEU A 272 -3.56 3.28 -22.91
N ALA A 273 -4.44 2.52 -23.54
CA ALA A 273 -4.93 2.86 -24.87
C ALA A 273 -5.71 4.18 -24.87
N ALA A 274 -6.60 4.36 -23.89
CA ALA A 274 -7.35 5.59 -23.71
C ALA A 274 -6.43 6.79 -23.39
N PHE A 275 -5.48 6.61 -22.47
CA PHE A 275 -4.51 7.65 -22.13
C PHE A 275 -3.59 8.01 -23.31
N LEU A 276 -3.09 7.03 -24.06
CA LEU A 276 -2.25 7.27 -25.23
C LEU A 276 -3.02 7.88 -26.41
N THR A 277 -4.34 7.77 -26.46
CA THR A 277 -5.18 8.41 -27.48
C THR A 277 -5.26 9.91 -27.27
N GLU A 278 -5.50 10.34 -26.03
CA GLU A 278 -5.63 11.75 -25.67
C GLU A 278 -5.27 11.99 -24.19
N PRO A 279 -3.98 12.14 -23.84
CA PRO A 279 -3.56 12.19 -22.44
C PRO A 279 -4.25 13.30 -21.65
N LYS A 280 -4.31 14.51 -22.22
CA LYS A 280 -4.94 15.69 -21.59
C LYS A 280 -6.44 15.56 -21.41
N GLY A 281 -7.12 14.85 -22.30
CA GLY A 281 -8.56 14.57 -22.22
C GLY A 281 -8.85 13.45 -21.23
N PHE A 282 -8.06 12.39 -21.26
CA PHE A 282 -8.19 11.25 -20.36
C PHE A 282 -7.99 11.64 -18.89
N LEU A 283 -6.97 12.46 -18.61
CA LEU A 283 -6.70 12.92 -17.24
C LEU A 283 -6.40 14.43 -17.22
N PRO A 284 -7.44 15.28 -17.10
CA PRO A 284 -7.27 16.73 -17.09
C PRO A 284 -6.26 17.21 -16.05
N GLY A 285 -5.36 18.11 -16.46
CA GLY A 285 -4.31 18.65 -15.59
C GLY A 285 -3.05 17.77 -15.48
N ASN A 286 -2.99 16.62 -16.17
CA ASN A 286 -1.73 15.88 -16.29
C ASN A 286 -0.67 16.70 -17.04
N LYS A 287 0.60 16.50 -16.67
CA LYS A 287 1.74 17.26 -17.22
C LYS A 287 2.32 16.67 -18.51
N MET A 288 1.81 15.54 -19.02
CA MET A 288 2.32 14.92 -20.24
C MET A 288 1.95 15.77 -21.45
N GLN A 289 2.94 16.39 -22.09
CA GLN A 289 2.74 17.25 -23.27
C GLN A 289 2.58 16.44 -24.58
N PHE A 290 2.15 15.19 -24.49
CA PHE A 290 2.01 14.32 -25.65
C PHE A 290 0.64 14.55 -26.33
N PRO A 291 0.59 14.79 -27.66
CA PRO A 291 -0.66 15.08 -28.37
C PRO A 291 -1.57 13.86 -28.59
N GLY A 292 -1.09 12.66 -28.24
CA GLY A 292 -1.81 11.41 -28.42
C GLY A 292 -1.54 10.70 -29.76
N LEU A 293 -1.87 9.42 -29.81
CA LEU A 293 -1.85 8.56 -31.00
C LEU A 293 -3.25 8.53 -31.61
N LYS A 294 -3.34 8.69 -32.93
CA LYS A 294 -4.63 8.73 -33.65
C LYS A 294 -5.05 7.40 -34.27
N LYS A 295 -4.13 6.45 -34.35
CA LYS A 295 -4.37 5.13 -34.95
C LYS A 295 -4.45 4.10 -33.84
N GLU A 296 -5.56 3.40 -33.76
CA GLU A 296 -5.76 2.30 -32.80
C GLU A 296 -4.67 1.23 -32.94
N ALA A 297 -4.33 0.84 -34.18
CA ALA A 297 -3.24 -0.09 -34.43
C ALA A 297 -1.87 0.40 -33.89
N ASP A 298 -1.58 1.71 -33.91
CA ASP A 298 -0.34 2.23 -33.34
C ASP A 298 -0.33 2.08 -31.81
N ILE A 299 -1.50 2.22 -31.17
CA ILE A 299 -1.70 2.10 -29.73
C ILE A 299 -1.56 0.64 -29.29
N THR A 300 -2.28 -0.28 -29.93
CA THR A 300 -2.20 -1.73 -29.67
C THR A 300 -0.74 -2.21 -29.79
N ASN A 301 -0.07 -1.85 -30.89
CA ASN A 301 1.30 -2.28 -31.15
C ASN A 301 2.29 -1.73 -30.11
N VAL A 302 2.16 -0.47 -29.67
CA VAL A 302 3.10 0.10 -28.68
C VAL A 302 2.90 -0.50 -27.30
N ILE A 303 1.67 -0.83 -26.91
CA ILE A 303 1.38 -1.50 -25.63
C ILE A 303 1.95 -2.92 -25.65
N ALA A 304 1.73 -3.68 -26.73
CA ALA A 304 2.32 -5.01 -26.91
C ALA A 304 3.86 -4.97 -26.82
N TYR A 305 4.49 -3.99 -27.47
CA TYR A 305 5.93 -3.78 -27.39
C TYR A 305 6.44 -3.45 -25.98
N MET A 306 5.68 -2.66 -25.21
CA MET A 306 6.03 -2.34 -23.82
C MET A 306 5.88 -3.55 -22.88
N GLN A 307 4.91 -4.43 -23.14
CA GLN A 307 4.75 -5.69 -22.40
C GLN A 307 5.88 -6.69 -22.69
N ASP A 308 6.33 -6.78 -23.95
CA ASP A 308 7.43 -7.67 -24.36
C ASP A 308 8.77 -7.24 -23.76
N GLU A 309 9.11 -5.94 -23.85
CA GLU A 309 10.36 -5.42 -23.28
C GLU A 309 10.38 -5.39 -21.74
N ALA A 310 9.24 -5.63 -21.08
CA ALA A 310 9.17 -5.79 -19.62
C ALA A 310 9.49 -7.23 -19.14
N GLN A 311 9.50 -8.20 -20.06
CA GLN A 311 9.74 -9.63 -19.77
C GLN A 311 11.17 -10.09 -20.08
N GLY A 312 11.96 -9.28 -20.80
CA GLY A 312 13.35 -9.57 -21.19
C GLY A 312 14.37 -8.70 -20.48
#